data_AF-A0A1M3BNK1-F1
#
_entry.id   AF-A0A1M3BNK1-F1
#
_cell.length_a   1.000
_cell.length_b   1.000
_cell.length_c   1.000
_cell.angle_alpha   90.00
_cell.angle_beta   90.00
_cell.angle_gamma   90.00
#
_symmetry.space_group_name_H-M   'P 1'
#
loop_
_entity.id
_entity.type
_entity.pdbx_description
1 polymer ?
#
loop_
_entity_poly.entity_id
_entity_poly.type
_entity_poly.pdbx_seq_one_letter_code
_entity_poly.pdbx_strand_id
1 'polypeptide(L)'
;MNEVISRRSFMAAAGAAGLFPSDVSRPSELTDDERLNACIVEIRAILKRKHPVVHIVHENLATHEDGTFLLSIQGERRYEKYSGEGIYEIVIGRGTIAVYWLQRDVQRRMSDGSPIPGGELYWGRRIIEGKFIDDKPTTVGWPRIVRKLENWEQGGATG
;
A
#
# COMPACT_ATOMS: atom_id res chain seq x y z
N MET A 1 -36.43 -21.62 -36.99
CA MET A 1 -37.00 -21.14 -35.71
C MET A 1 -35.87 -20.39 -35.02
N ASN A 2 -35.70 -19.10 -35.34
CA ASN A 2 -36.23 -17.93 -34.61
C ASN A 2 -35.58 -17.87 -33.21
N GLU A 3 -34.80 -16.87 -32.82
CA GLU A 3 -34.85 -15.44 -33.16
C GLU A 3 -33.46 -14.78 -33.12
N VAL A 4 -33.31 -13.80 -34.01
CA VAL A 4 -32.26 -12.78 -34.04
C VAL A 4 -32.65 -11.68 -33.04
N ILE A 5 -31.75 -11.27 -32.15
CA ILE A 5 -31.82 -9.95 -31.52
C ILE A 5 -30.65 -9.13 -32.01
N SER A 6 -30.99 -8.04 -32.69
CA SER A 6 -30.10 -7.07 -33.29
C SER A 6 -30.18 -5.72 -32.56
N ARG A 7 -29.05 -5.01 -32.60
CA ARG A 7 -28.88 -3.54 -32.63
C ARG A 7 -29.15 -2.73 -31.34
N ARG A 8 -28.09 -2.11 -30.80
CA ARG A 8 -27.75 -0.66 -30.95
C ARG A 8 -26.57 -0.32 -30.02
N SER A 9 -25.38 -0.11 -30.56
CA SER A 9 -24.84 1.21 -30.96
C SER A 9 -24.35 2.05 -29.78
N PHE A 10 -23.04 2.10 -29.57
CA PHE A 10 -22.38 3.33 -29.11
C PHE A 10 -21.24 3.64 -30.08
N MET A 11 -21.45 4.69 -30.86
CA MET A 11 -20.58 5.15 -31.94
C MET A 11 -19.25 5.66 -31.38
N ALA A 12 -18.17 5.26 -32.04
CA ALA A 12 -16.92 6.00 -32.07
C ALA A 12 -17.13 7.32 -32.82
N ALA A 13 -16.59 8.41 -32.29
CA ALA A 13 -16.33 9.63 -33.04
C ALA A 13 -14.98 10.20 -32.57
N ALA A 14 -13.91 9.74 -33.22
CA ALA A 14 -12.68 10.50 -33.31
C ALA A 14 -12.84 11.51 -34.46
N GLY A 15 -12.46 12.76 -34.24
CA GLY A 15 -12.23 13.75 -35.31
C GLY A 15 -13.04 15.04 -35.21
N ALA A 16 -12.50 16.01 -34.49
CA ALA A 16 -12.66 17.43 -34.82
C ALA A 16 -11.45 18.19 -34.28
N ALA A 17 -10.42 18.29 -35.11
CA ALA A 17 -9.38 19.29 -34.95
C ALA A 17 -9.97 20.67 -35.26
N GLY A 18 -9.62 21.66 -34.44
CA GLY A 18 -9.76 23.09 -34.75
C GLY A 18 -11.14 23.69 -34.50
N LEU A 19 -11.25 24.42 -33.38
CA LEU A 19 -11.93 25.72 -33.21
C LEU A 19 -11.85 26.03 -31.71
N PHE A 20 -10.73 26.61 -31.26
CA PHE A 20 -10.68 27.24 -29.94
C PHE A 20 -11.51 28.52 -30.02
N PRO A 21 -12.60 28.68 -29.25
CA PRO A 21 -13.25 29.97 -29.12
C PRO A 21 -12.34 30.88 -28.29
N SER A 22 -11.91 31.97 -28.91
CA SER A 22 -11.29 33.12 -28.28
C SER A 22 -12.26 33.78 -27.30
N ASP A 23 -11.76 34.09 -26.11
CA ASP A 23 -12.28 35.06 -25.13
C ASP A 23 -13.79 35.03 -24.82
N VAL A 24 -14.13 34.16 -23.87
CA VAL A 24 -15.23 34.42 -22.92
C VAL A 24 -14.57 34.52 -21.57
N SER A 25 -14.69 35.66 -20.90
CA SER A 25 -14.28 35.92 -19.51
C SER A 25 -14.66 34.75 -18.60
N ARG A 26 -13.74 33.79 -18.45
CA ARG A 26 -13.90 32.62 -17.59
C ARG A 26 -13.65 33.09 -16.14
N PRO A 27 -14.46 32.65 -15.17
CA PRO A 27 -14.16 32.91 -13.76
C PRO A 27 -12.78 32.32 -13.48
N SER A 28 -11.80 33.20 -13.19
CA SER A 28 -10.39 32.91 -12.90
C SER A 28 -10.02 31.47 -13.20
N GLU A 29 -9.73 31.17 -14.47
CA GLU A 29 -9.31 29.83 -14.87
C GLU A 29 -8.16 29.42 -13.98
N LEU A 30 -8.37 28.37 -13.17
CA LEU A 30 -7.33 27.82 -12.32
C LEU A 30 -6.05 27.66 -13.15
N THR A 31 -4.92 28.09 -12.60
CA THR A 31 -3.61 27.87 -13.22
C THR A 31 -3.39 26.37 -13.41
N ASP A 32 -2.49 25.98 -14.31
CA ASP A 32 -2.19 24.56 -14.52
C ASP A 32 -1.70 23.89 -13.23
N ASP A 33 -0.99 24.61 -12.37
CA ASP A 33 -0.58 24.14 -11.04
C ASP A 33 -1.77 23.92 -10.10
N GLU A 34 -2.75 24.83 -10.11
CA GLU A 34 -3.96 24.68 -9.31
C GLU A 34 -4.81 23.50 -9.81
N ARG A 35 -4.89 23.30 -11.13
CA ARG A 35 -5.57 22.14 -11.74
C ARG A 35 -4.87 20.84 -11.36
N LEU A 36 -3.54 20.79 -11.45
CA LEU A 36 -2.76 19.62 -11.09
C LEU A 36 -2.95 19.25 -9.61
N ASN A 37 -2.90 20.25 -8.72
CA ASN A 37 -3.16 20.06 -7.30
C ASN A 37 -4.58 19.54 -7.03
N ALA A 38 -5.59 20.11 -7.70
CA ALA A 38 -6.97 19.63 -7.58
C ALA A 38 -7.10 18.15 -8.02
N CYS A 39 -6.43 17.76 -9.12
CA CYS A 39 -6.40 16.37 -9.57
C CYS A 39 -5.71 15.44 -8.55
N ILE A 40 -4.58 15.85 -7.95
CA ILE A 40 -3.88 15.06 -6.92
C ILE A 40 -4.79 14.84 -5.71
N VAL A 41 -5.49 15.89 -5.26
CA VAL A 41 -6.46 15.81 -4.15
C VAL A 41 -7.60 14.84 -4.48
N GLU A 42 -8.13 14.89 -5.70
CA GLU A 42 -9.20 13.99 -6.14
C GLU A 42 -8.72 12.53 -6.19
N ILE A 43 -7.55 12.26 -6.78
CA ILE A 43 -6.94 10.93 -6.83
C ILE A 43 -6.76 10.38 -5.40
N ARG A 44 -6.23 11.19 -4.48
CA ARG A 44 -6.07 10.82 -3.08
C ARG A 44 -7.41 10.44 -2.43
N ALA A 45 -8.45 11.23 -2.68
CA ALA A 45 -9.77 10.96 -2.14
C ALA A 45 -10.36 9.65 -2.68
N ILE A 46 -10.19 9.38 -3.98
CA ILE A 46 -10.59 8.12 -4.61
C ILE A 46 -9.85 6.93 -3.98
N LEU A 47 -8.52 7.03 -3.85
CA LEU A 47 -7.71 5.97 -3.26
C LEU A 47 -8.10 5.69 -1.81
N LYS A 48 -8.32 6.72 -1.00
CA LYS A 48 -8.77 6.57 0.39
C LYS A 48 -10.14 5.88 0.48
N ARG A 49 -11.07 6.17 -0.43
CA ARG A 49 -12.38 5.49 -0.48
C ARG A 49 -12.26 4.02 -0.93
N LYS A 50 -11.40 3.73 -1.92
CA LYS A 50 -11.19 2.38 -2.43
C LYS A 50 -10.40 1.47 -1.48
N HIS A 51 -9.58 2.05 -0.63
CA HIS A 51 -8.69 1.30 0.27
C HIS A 51 -8.93 1.72 1.73
N PRO A 52 -10.05 1.31 2.36
CA PRO A 52 -10.44 1.78 3.69
C PRO A 52 -9.48 1.38 4.82
N VAL A 53 -8.62 0.40 4.61
CA VAL A 53 -7.56 -0.01 5.56
C VAL A 53 -6.38 0.98 5.61
N VAL A 54 -6.27 1.86 4.60
CA VAL A 54 -5.27 2.92 4.54
C VAL A 54 -5.73 4.07 5.41
N HIS A 55 -4.91 4.44 6.40
CA HIS A 55 -5.24 5.49 7.36
C HIS A 55 -4.77 6.87 6.90
N ILE A 56 -3.64 6.91 6.17
CA ILE A 56 -3.04 8.12 5.62
C ILE A 56 -2.66 7.83 4.17
N VAL A 57 -2.87 8.80 3.29
CA VAL A 57 -2.34 8.77 1.94
C VAL A 57 -1.38 9.95 1.84
N HIS A 58 -0.12 9.66 1.57
CA HIS A 58 0.92 10.65 1.33
C HIS A 58 1.00 10.95 -0.16
N GLU A 59 1.25 12.21 -0.48
CA GLU A 59 1.58 12.64 -1.83
C GLU A 59 2.93 13.38 -1.81
N ASN A 60 3.69 13.21 -2.89
CA ASN A 60 4.89 13.99 -3.14
C ASN A 60 4.97 14.29 -4.64
N LEU A 61 4.99 15.58 -4.98
CA LEU A 61 5.30 16.07 -6.32
C LEU A 61 6.66 16.77 -6.25
N ALA A 62 7.66 16.18 -6.89
CA ALA A 62 8.96 16.81 -7.11
C ALA A 62 9.09 17.25 -8.56
N THR A 63 9.58 18.46 -8.77
CA THR A 63 9.91 19.03 -10.08
C THR A 63 11.38 19.42 -10.08
N HIS A 64 12.07 19.14 -11.16
CA HIS A 64 13.50 19.39 -11.32
C HIS A 64 13.75 20.48 -12.37
N GLU A 65 14.90 21.17 -12.27
CA GLU A 65 15.27 22.27 -13.18
C GLU A 65 15.43 21.80 -14.64
N ASP A 66 15.74 20.52 -14.85
CA ASP A 66 15.84 19.90 -16.18
C ASP A 66 14.48 19.59 -16.83
N GLY A 67 13.37 19.96 -16.17
CA GLY A 67 12.01 19.73 -16.62
C GLY A 67 11.47 18.32 -16.28
N THR A 68 12.25 17.47 -15.63
CA THR A 68 11.75 16.18 -15.14
C THR A 68 10.90 16.34 -13.89
N PHE A 69 10.00 15.39 -13.65
CA PHE A 69 9.14 15.39 -12.47
C PHE A 69 8.90 13.98 -11.93
N LEU A 70 8.60 13.89 -10.63
CA LEU A 70 8.20 12.68 -9.94
C LEU A 70 6.94 12.96 -9.12
N LEU A 71 5.82 12.35 -9.49
CA LEU A 71 4.63 12.25 -8.66
C LEU A 71 4.58 10.86 -8.00
N SER A 72 4.56 10.84 -6.67
CA SER A 72 4.34 9.63 -5.88
C SER A 72 3.11 9.81 -5.00
N ILE A 73 2.22 8.81 -5.00
CA ILE A 73 1.08 8.74 -4.09
C ILE A 73 1.13 7.39 -3.39
N GLN A 74 1.23 7.39 -2.07
CA GLN A 74 1.43 6.18 -1.27
C GLN A 74 0.41 6.09 -0.14
N GLY A 75 -0.33 4.98 -0.10
CA GLY A 75 -1.19 4.64 1.03
C GLY A 75 -0.39 4.01 2.17
N GLU A 76 -0.60 4.49 3.39
CA GLU A 76 -0.06 3.93 4.60
C GLU A 76 -1.17 3.28 5.45
N ARG A 77 -0.95 2.03 5.86
CA ARG A 77 -1.81 1.30 6.80
C ARG A 77 -1.24 1.41 8.22
N ARG A 78 -2.11 1.46 9.23
CA ARG A 78 -1.68 1.26 10.63
C ARG A 78 -1.33 -0.20 10.87
N TYR A 79 -0.13 -0.42 11.39
CA TYR A 79 0.34 -1.73 11.81
C TYR A 79 0.15 -1.90 13.31
N GLU A 80 -0.11 -3.13 13.72
CA GLU A 80 -0.17 -3.49 15.13
C GLU A 80 1.24 -3.54 15.73
N LYS A 81 1.30 -3.38 17.06
CA LYS A 81 2.56 -3.55 17.78
C LYS A 81 2.83 -5.04 18.00
N TYR A 82 4.11 -5.39 18.02
CA TYR A 82 4.52 -6.74 18.44
C TYR A 82 4.07 -7.02 19.87
N SER A 83 3.41 -8.16 20.06
CA SER A 83 2.74 -8.55 21.31
C SER A 83 3.30 -9.84 21.92
N GLY A 84 4.54 -10.19 21.61
CA GLY A 84 5.22 -11.40 22.09
C GLY A 84 5.46 -12.41 20.98
N GLU A 85 6.17 -13.48 21.29
CA GLU A 85 6.46 -14.51 20.29
C GLU A 85 5.17 -15.16 19.76
N GLY A 86 5.16 -15.55 18.50
CA GLY A 86 4.02 -16.25 17.90
C GLY A 86 3.92 -16.07 16.40
N ILE A 87 2.74 -16.40 15.86
CA ILE A 87 2.47 -16.35 14.42
C ILE A 87 1.71 -15.07 14.10
N TYR A 88 2.15 -14.39 13.04
CA TYR A 88 1.67 -13.09 12.62
C TYR A 88 1.42 -13.06 11.13
N GLU A 89 0.40 -12.31 10.72
CA GLU A 89 0.35 -11.78 9.36
C GLU A 89 1.14 -10.48 9.31
N ILE A 90 2.10 -10.38 8.41
CA ILE A 90 2.92 -9.19 8.21
C ILE A 90 2.93 -8.76 6.74
N VAL A 91 3.22 -7.49 6.50
CA VAL A 91 3.42 -6.94 5.16
C VAL A 91 4.89 -7.01 4.75
N ILE A 92 5.19 -7.81 3.74
CA ILE A 92 6.51 -7.88 3.11
C ILE A 92 6.55 -7.08 1.79
N GLY A 93 7.73 -6.60 1.42
CA GLY A 93 7.96 -5.91 0.14
C GLY A 93 6.98 -4.76 -0.13
N ARG A 94 6.34 -4.78 -1.30
CA ARG A 94 5.40 -3.75 -1.79
C ARG A 94 3.93 -4.01 -1.43
N GLY A 95 3.66 -4.53 -0.22
CA GLY A 95 2.28 -4.68 0.25
C GLY A 95 1.76 -6.11 0.31
N THR A 96 2.60 -7.12 0.03
CA THR A 96 2.20 -8.52 0.08
C THR A 96 2.02 -8.96 1.54
N ILE A 97 0.87 -9.54 1.86
CA ILE A 97 0.65 -10.17 3.17
C ILE A 97 1.30 -11.55 3.17
N ALA A 98 2.08 -11.85 4.20
CA ALA A 98 2.68 -13.16 4.42
C ALA A 98 2.54 -13.57 5.89
N VAL A 99 2.47 -14.87 6.13
CA VAL A 99 2.42 -15.44 7.47
C VAL A 99 3.84 -15.78 7.92
N TYR A 100 4.19 -15.31 9.12
CA TYR A 100 5.49 -15.56 9.75
C TYR A 100 5.29 -15.96 11.19
N TRP A 101 6.05 -16.95 11.66
CA TRP A 101 6.40 -16.98 13.07
C TRP A 101 7.43 -15.88 13.32
N LEU A 102 7.25 -15.09 14.37
CA LEU A 102 8.12 -13.99 14.76
C LEU A 102 8.57 -14.11 16.21
N GLN A 103 9.82 -13.77 16.43
CA GLN A 103 10.45 -13.61 17.73
C GLN A 103 11.23 -12.29 17.75
N ARG A 104 11.21 -11.59 18.88
CA ARG A 104 11.97 -10.36 19.08
C ARG A 104 13.14 -10.60 20.01
N ASP A 105 14.31 -10.18 19.57
CA ASP A 105 15.52 -10.06 20.36
C ASP A 105 15.83 -8.59 20.62
N VAL A 106 16.28 -8.26 21.84
CA VAL A 106 16.57 -6.88 22.25
C VAL A 106 18.03 -6.81 22.64
N GLN A 107 18.81 -6.08 21.83
CA GLN A 107 20.21 -5.84 22.13
C GLN A 107 20.35 -5.07 23.45
N ARG A 108 21.32 -5.49 24.25
CA ARG A 108 21.59 -4.93 25.57
C ARG A 108 23.02 -4.40 25.63
N ARG A 109 23.21 -3.31 26.37
CA ARG A 109 24.54 -2.76 26.63
C ARG A 109 25.33 -3.76 27.47
N MET A 110 26.59 -3.98 27.09
CA MET A 110 27.50 -4.87 27.83
C MET A 110 27.81 -4.35 29.25
N SER A 111 27.76 -3.03 29.45
CA SER A 111 28.12 -2.39 30.72
C SER A 111 27.14 -2.67 31.86
N ASP A 112 25.84 -2.69 31.56
CA ASP A 112 24.77 -2.72 32.58
C ASP A 112 23.57 -3.61 32.21
N GLY A 113 23.60 -4.29 31.06
CA GLY A 113 22.51 -5.14 30.57
C GLY A 113 21.23 -4.38 30.17
N SER A 114 21.25 -3.04 30.17
CA SER A 114 20.10 -2.23 29.80
C SER A 114 19.79 -2.35 28.30
N PRO A 115 18.50 -2.32 27.89
CA PRO A 115 18.13 -2.33 26.48
C PRO A 115 18.72 -1.13 25.72
N ILE A 116 19.21 -1.37 24.51
CA ILE A 116 19.63 -0.31 23.59
C ILE A 116 18.37 0.22 22.88
N PRO A 117 18.02 1.52 22.99
CA PRO A 117 16.91 2.09 22.24
C PRO A 117 17.09 1.88 20.74
N GLY A 118 16.10 1.29 20.08
CA GLY A 118 16.19 0.94 18.65
C GLY A 118 17.03 -0.30 18.34
N GLY A 119 17.66 -0.94 19.34
CA GLY A 119 18.42 -2.18 19.19
C GLY A 119 17.54 -3.44 19.13
N GLU A 120 16.33 -3.32 18.59
CA GLU A 120 15.40 -4.43 18.47
C GLU A 120 15.64 -5.17 17.14
N LEU A 121 15.86 -6.47 17.24
CA LEU A 121 15.93 -7.36 16.08
C LEU A 121 14.72 -8.28 16.10
N TYR A 122 14.17 -8.54 14.92
CA TYR A 122 13.09 -9.51 14.76
C TYR A 122 13.61 -10.65 13.91
N TRP A 123 13.39 -11.86 14.40
CA TRP A 123 13.67 -13.11 13.73
C TRP A 123 12.36 -13.75 13.32
N GLY A 124 12.34 -14.41 12.18
CA GLY A 124 11.14 -15.10 11.75
C GLY A 124 11.37 -16.22 10.76
N ARG A 125 10.35 -17.06 10.63
CA ARG A 125 10.30 -18.15 9.66
C ARG A 125 9.00 -17.99 8.87
N ARG A 126 9.10 -17.99 7.55
CA ARG A 126 7.93 -17.86 6.71
C ARG A 126 7.13 -19.16 6.73
N ILE A 127 5.81 -19.01 6.69
CA ILE A 127 4.87 -20.11 6.67
C ILE A 127 4.04 -20.03 5.39
N ILE A 128 3.98 -21.12 4.65
CA ILE A 128 3.17 -21.28 3.43
C ILE A 128 2.40 -22.60 3.58
N GLU A 129 1.08 -22.57 3.37
CA GLU A 129 0.22 -23.76 3.43
C GLU A 129 0.41 -24.59 4.71
N GLY A 130 0.47 -23.92 5.87
CA GLY A 130 0.64 -24.61 7.15
C GLY A 130 2.07 -25.00 7.50
N LYS A 131 3.03 -24.85 6.58
CA LYS A 131 4.40 -25.38 6.73
C LYS A 131 5.44 -24.28 6.78
N PHE A 132 6.42 -24.44 7.68
CA PHE A 132 7.62 -23.61 7.66
C PHE A 132 8.42 -23.92 6.39
N ILE A 133 8.72 -22.89 5.61
CA ILE A 133 9.53 -23.04 4.39
C ILE A 133 11.02 -22.83 4.66
N ASP A 134 11.35 -22.14 5.75
CA ASP A 134 12.72 -21.85 6.13
C ASP A 134 13.18 -22.84 7.21
N ASP A 135 14.30 -23.52 6.99
CA ASP A 135 14.92 -24.41 7.98
C ASP A 135 15.38 -23.66 9.23
N LYS A 136 15.77 -22.39 9.07
CA LYS A 136 16.28 -21.53 10.15
C LYS A 136 15.55 -20.19 10.17
N PRO A 137 15.35 -19.58 11.35
CA PRO A 137 14.89 -18.20 11.44
C PRO A 137 15.84 -17.25 10.70
N THR A 138 15.26 -16.29 10.00
CA THR A 138 15.97 -15.21 9.30
C THR A 138 15.57 -13.87 9.88
N THR A 139 16.41 -12.84 9.72
CA THR A 139 16.08 -11.50 10.21
C THR A 139 14.93 -10.91 9.41
N VAL A 140 13.86 -10.53 10.09
CA VAL A 140 12.71 -9.83 9.51
C VAL A 140 12.85 -8.36 9.90
N GLY A 141 13.46 -7.55 9.03
CA GLY A 141 13.61 -6.12 9.28
C GLY A 141 12.25 -5.45 9.51
N TRP A 142 12.08 -4.75 10.64
CA TRP A 142 10.92 -3.91 10.99
C TRP A 142 9.56 -4.50 10.54
N PRO A 143 9.09 -5.58 11.19
CA PRO A 143 7.89 -6.27 10.75
C PRO A 143 6.68 -5.34 10.79
N ARG A 144 6.07 -5.14 9.62
CA ARG A 144 4.80 -4.39 9.48
C ARG A 144 3.64 -5.30 9.82
N ILE A 145 3.37 -5.46 11.11
CA ILE A 145 2.41 -6.44 11.64
C ILE A 145 0.98 -6.01 11.29
N VAL A 146 0.25 -6.89 10.63
CA VAL A 146 -1.18 -6.72 10.37
C VAL A 146 -2.00 -7.20 11.55
N ARG A 147 -1.70 -8.39 12.07
CA ARG A 147 -2.33 -8.97 13.27
C ARG A 147 -1.55 -10.18 13.78
N LYS A 148 -1.76 -10.54 15.06
CA LYS A 148 -1.38 -11.85 15.62
C LYS A 148 -2.43 -12.91 15.31
N LEU A 149 -1.99 -14.14 15.03
CA LEU A 149 -2.86 -15.31 14.79
C LEU A 149 -2.86 -16.19 16.05
N GLU A 150 -3.87 -16.04 16.91
CA GLU A 150 -3.95 -16.73 18.22
C GLU A 150 -4.25 -18.25 18.10
N ASN A 151 -4.93 -18.69 17.02
CA ASN A 151 -5.41 -20.08 16.85
C ASN A 151 -4.84 -20.75 15.58
N TRP A 152 -3.59 -20.48 15.23
CA TRP A 152 -2.99 -20.96 13.97
C TRP A 152 -3.06 -22.49 13.81
N GLU A 153 -2.88 -23.26 14.88
CA GLU A 153 -2.87 -24.73 14.83
C GLU A 153 -4.24 -25.34 14.54
N GLN A 154 -5.33 -24.59 14.70
CA GLN A 154 -6.70 -25.06 14.47
C GLN A 154 -7.20 -24.84 13.03
N GLY A 155 -6.39 -24.20 12.17
CA GLY A 155 -6.73 -23.89 10.77
C GLY A 155 -6.26 -24.91 9.73
N GLY A 156 -5.66 -26.02 10.17
CA GLY A 156 -5.30 -27.13 9.28
C GLY A 156 -6.49 -28.05 9.05
N ALA A 157 -7.09 -27.98 7.85
CA ALA A 157 -8.18 -28.81 7.33
C ALA A 157 -9.62 -28.33 7.63
N THR A 158 -10.06 -27.29 6.90
CA THR A 158 -11.42 -27.26 6.33
C THR A 158 -11.43 -26.56 4.97
N GLY A 159 -11.66 -27.34 3.91
CA GLY A 159 -12.16 -26.87 2.60
C GLY A 159 -11.12 -26.65 1.53
#